data_AF-A0A5R9AQG4-F1
#
_entry.id   AF-A0A5R9AQG4-F1
#
_cell.length_a   1.000
_cell.length_b   1.000
_cell.length_c   1.000
_cell.angle_alpha   90.00
_cell.angle_beta   90.00
_cell.angle_gamma   90.00
#
_symmetry.space_group_name_H-M   'P 1'
#
loop_
_entity.id
_entity.type
_entity.pdbx_description
1 polymer ?
#
loop_
_entity_poly.entity_id
_entity_poly.type
_entity_poly.pdbx_seq_one_letter_code
_entity_poly.pdbx_strand_id
1 'polypeptide(L)'
;MNKLTLLLLAVLLISCERSKEEQMFYDFMDGITIKSVNMSIKDLDFKIISLNKVGLVAAKDSIFILEPLLDELRVKIEEQKTSIEKDLDELYKYNLDKNKTKRKEAISIYQNLIDLTNGKIEDRQEVLGIYTPKFAKTSSKLDEYRLDSTRVISTKYEVTYSMHMPDTDLTNTIKVYAYTNEDNSKFLGIE
;
A
#
# COMPACT_ATOMS: atom_id res chain seq x y z
N MET A 1 50.18 -19.96 23.24
CA MET A 1 49.19 -18.94 22.84
C MET A 1 48.59 -18.34 24.10
N ASN A 2 48.80 -17.03 24.32
CA ASN A 2 48.29 -16.36 25.51
C ASN A 2 46.77 -16.23 25.42
N LYS A 3 46.06 -16.40 26.54
CA LYS A 3 44.59 -16.25 26.61
C LYS A 3 44.11 -14.88 26.10
N LEU A 4 44.97 -13.87 26.18
CA LEU A 4 44.73 -12.52 25.68
C LEU A 4 44.64 -12.44 24.13
N THR A 5 45.46 -13.22 23.41
CA THR A 5 45.44 -13.22 21.94
C THR A 5 44.21 -13.93 21.37
N LEU A 6 43.67 -14.93 22.09
CA LEU A 6 42.42 -15.59 21.71
C LEU A 6 41.20 -14.65 21.90
N LEU A 7 41.21 -13.84 22.97
CA LEU A 7 40.17 -12.85 23.24
C LEU A 7 40.17 -11.72 22.21
N LEU A 8 41.35 -11.25 21.79
CA LEU A 8 41.48 -10.22 20.75
C LEU A 8 40.96 -10.69 19.38
N LEU A 9 41.24 -11.95 19.02
CA LEU A 9 40.71 -12.57 17.79
C LEU A 9 39.19 -12.77 17.85
N ALA A 10 38.64 -13.12 19.02
CA ALA A 10 37.19 -13.25 19.19
C ALA A 10 36.48 -11.89 19.08
N VAL A 11 37.06 -10.81 19.63
CA VAL A 11 36.50 -9.45 19.52
C VAL A 11 36.57 -8.90 18.08
N LEU A 12 37.60 -9.26 17.31
CA LEU A 12 37.71 -8.91 15.89
C LEU A 12 36.73 -9.66 14.98
N LEU A 13 36.25 -10.84 15.39
CA LEU A 13 35.26 -11.61 14.63
C LEU A 13 33.82 -11.13 14.86
N ILE A 14 33.54 -10.44 15.98
CA ILE A 14 32.20 -9.92 16.32
C ILE A 14 31.98 -8.50 15.73
N SER A 15 33.04 -7.79 15.33
CA SER A 15 32.94 -6.39 14.88
C SER A 15 32.50 -6.18 13.42
N CYS A 16 31.98 -7.21 12.74
CA CYS A 16 31.52 -7.12 11.36
C CYS A 16 30.10 -7.67 11.14
N GLU A 17 29.35 -7.96 12.21
CA GLU A 17 27.92 -8.26 12.05
C GLU A 17 27.14 -6.96 11.85
N ARG A 18 26.31 -6.95 10.80
CA ARG A 18 25.37 -5.86 10.53
C ARG A 18 24.48 -5.65 11.75
N SER A 19 24.12 -4.39 12.01
CA SER A 19 23.07 -4.14 13.01
C SER A 19 21.75 -4.79 12.58
N LYS A 20 20.84 -5.05 13.53
CA LYS A 20 19.52 -5.60 13.23
C LYS A 20 18.79 -4.73 12.19
N GLU A 21 18.88 -3.41 12.36
CA GLU A 21 18.24 -2.43 11.49
C GLU A 21 18.88 -2.39 10.10
N GLU A 22 20.21 -2.50 10.00
CA GLU A 22 20.89 -2.67 8.71
C GLU A 22 20.42 -3.94 8.02
N GLN A 23 20.39 -5.08 8.72
CA GLN A 23 19.92 -6.33 8.14
C GLN A 23 18.47 -6.23 7.66
N MET A 24 17.59 -5.61 8.45
CA MET A 24 16.21 -5.33 8.03
C MET A 24 16.15 -4.49 6.76
N PHE A 25 17.04 -3.50 6.59
CA PHE A 25 17.07 -2.66 5.39
C PHE A 25 17.64 -3.41 4.18
N TYR A 26 18.66 -4.25 4.38
CA TYR A 26 19.15 -5.17 3.35
C TYR A 26 18.04 -6.11 2.88
N ASP A 27 17.29 -6.73 3.80
CA ASP A 27 16.18 -7.64 3.45
C ASP A 27 15.07 -6.90 2.68
N PHE A 28 14.79 -5.65 3.06
CA PHE A 28 13.83 -4.80 2.37
C PHE A 28 14.27 -4.48 0.94
N MET A 29 15.53 -4.07 0.75
CA MET A 29 16.06 -3.75 -0.58
C MET A 29 16.16 -4.99 -1.47
N ASP A 30 16.57 -6.15 -0.93
CA ASP A 30 16.59 -7.41 -1.69
C ASP A 30 15.18 -7.79 -2.15
N GLY A 31 14.20 -7.67 -1.25
CA GLY A 31 12.80 -7.90 -1.58
C GLY A 31 12.23 -6.95 -2.65
N ILE A 32 12.71 -5.71 -2.73
CA ILE A 32 12.33 -4.76 -3.80
C ILE A 32 13.00 -5.17 -5.11
N THR A 33 14.32 -5.33 -5.11
CA THR A 33 15.12 -5.57 -6.32
C THR A 33 14.76 -6.90 -6.99
N ILE A 34 14.52 -7.96 -6.22
CA ILE A 34 14.05 -9.24 -6.76
C ILE A 34 12.71 -9.06 -7.49
N LYS A 35 11.81 -8.23 -6.96
CA LYS A 35 10.49 -8.01 -7.57
C LYS A 35 10.53 -7.08 -8.78
N SER A 36 11.39 -6.07 -8.78
CA SER A 36 11.41 -5.04 -9.82
C SER A 36 12.36 -5.33 -10.98
N VAL A 37 13.51 -5.95 -10.71
CA VAL A 37 14.60 -6.13 -11.68
C VAL A 37 15.05 -7.60 -11.80
N ASN A 38 14.50 -8.50 -10.99
CA ASN A 38 14.91 -9.92 -10.94
C ASN A 38 16.43 -10.10 -10.72
N MET A 39 17.00 -9.22 -9.90
CA MET A 39 18.42 -9.23 -9.50
C MET A 39 18.50 -9.27 -7.97
N SER A 40 19.61 -9.78 -7.43
CA SER A 40 19.91 -9.60 -6.00
C SER A 40 20.60 -8.27 -5.79
N ILE A 41 20.40 -7.66 -4.62
CA ILE A 41 21.17 -6.47 -4.22
C ILE A 41 22.69 -6.70 -4.16
N LYS A 42 23.12 -7.97 -4.06
CA LYS A 42 24.54 -8.33 -4.13
C LYS A 42 25.13 -8.03 -5.52
N ASP A 43 24.34 -8.20 -6.57
CA ASP A 43 24.75 -7.97 -7.96
C ASP A 43 24.81 -6.46 -8.27
N LEU A 44 24.25 -5.63 -7.39
CA LEU A 44 24.18 -4.18 -7.51
C LEU A 44 25.19 -3.45 -6.60
N ASP A 45 26.18 -4.17 -6.06
CA ASP A 45 27.16 -3.61 -5.10
C ASP A 45 26.51 -2.78 -3.98
N PHE A 46 25.33 -3.20 -3.53
CA PHE A 46 24.52 -2.42 -2.61
C PHE A 46 25.19 -2.30 -1.24
N LYS A 47 25.33 -1.06 -0.76
CA LYS A 47 25.99 -0.77 0.52
C LYS A 47 25.26 0.32 1.28
N ILE A 48 24.92 0.03 2.54
CA ILE A 48 24.46 1.06 3.46
C ILE A 48 25.68 1.89 3.90
N ILE A 49 25.60 3.19 3.72
CA ILE A 49 26.61 4.17 4.16
C ILE A 49 26.27 4.67 5.57
N SER A 50 24.99 4.95 5.82
CA SER A 50 24.50 5.33 7.14
C SER A 50 23.04 4.93 7.31
N LEU A 51 22.66 4.58 8.54
CA LEU A 51 21.29 4.31 8.94
C LEU A 51 21.07 4.87 10.34
N ASN A 52 20.31 5.96 10.42
CA ASN A 52 20.11 6.70 11.66
C ASN A 52 18.63 6.77 12.01
N LYS A 53 18.27 6.40 13.25
CA LYS A 53 16.91 6.63 13.74
C LYS A 53 16.69 8.13 13.93
N VAL A 54 15.70 8.69 13.23
CA VAL A 54 15.41 10.13 13.25
C VAL A 54 14.07 10.48 13.91
N GLY A 55 13.18 9.49 14.09
CA GLY A 55 11.91 9.76 14.76
C GLY A 55 11.04 8.53 14.97
N LEU A 56 9.95 8.75 15.70
CA LEU A 56 8.85 7.80 15.87
C LEU A 56 7.62 8.40 15.21
N VAL A 57 6.82 7.55 14.59
CA VAL A 57 5.51 7.90 14.05
C VAL A 57 4.47 7.35 15.02
N ALA A 58 3.69 8.24 15.62
CA ALA A 58 2.58 7.88 16.48
C ALA A 58 1.28 7.72 15.68
N ALA A 59 0.34 6.96 16.22
CA ALA A 59 -0.98 6.75 15.63
C ALA A 59 -1.68 8.07 15.27
N LYS A 60 -1.59 9.09 16.14
CA LYS A 60 -2.11 10.43 15.88
C LYS A 60 -1.60 11.07 14.59
N ASP A 61 -0.36 10.77 14.18
CA ASP A 61 0.24 11.36 12.98
C ASP A 61 -0.41 10.79 11.71
N SER A 62 -0.96 9.57 11.80
CA SER A 62 -1.72 8.93 10.71
C SER A 62 -3.20 9.29 10.70
N ILE A 63 -3.79 9.70 11.83
CA ILE A 63 -5.22 10.06 11.91
C ILE A 63 -5.55 11.17 10.89
N PHE A 64 -4.69 12.20 10.80
CA PHE A 64 -4.86 13.32 9.87
C PHE A 64 -4.89 12.90 8.38
N ILE A 65 -4.28 11.76 8.04
CA ILE A 65 -4.30 11.21 6.68
C ILE A 65 -5.50 10.27 6.48
N LEU A 66 -5.80 9.45 7.49
CA LEU A 66 -6.86 8.45 7.40
C LEU A 66 -8.27 9.05 7.43
N GLU A 67 -8.48 10.16 8.13
CA GLU A 67 -9.79 10.83 8.20
C GLU A 67 -10.27 11.34 6.83
N PRO A 68 -9.50 12.16 6.09
CA PRO A 68 -9.88 12.58 4.74
C PRO A 68 -10.08 11.41 3.77
N LEU A 69 -9.22 10.38 3.88
CA LEU A 69 -9.34 9.18 3.05
C LEU A 69 -10.66 8.45 3.33
N LEU A 70 -11.05 8.31 4.61
CA LEU A 70 -12.29 7.65 4.99
C LEU A 70 -13.50 8.42 4.44
N ASP A 71 -13.46 9.75 4.48
CA ASP A 71 -14.49 10.61 3.90
C ASP A 71 -14.58 10.46 2.38
N GLU A 72 -13.46 10.45 1.66
CA GLU A 72 -13.44 10.22 0.22
C GLU A 72 -14.04 8.85 -0.15
N LEU A 73 -13.67 7.80 0.59
CA LEU A 73 -14.20 6.45 0.40
C LEU A 73 -15.71 6.41 0.63
N ARG A 74 -16.20 7.08 1.67
CA ARG A 74 -17.64 7.19 1.97
C ARG A 74 -18.38 7.87 0.82
N VAL A 75 -17.89 9.02 0.34
CA VAL A 75 -18.51 9.75 -0.78
C VAL A 75 -18.60 8.85 -2.02
N LYS A 76 -17.50 8.19 -2.39
CA LYS A 76 -17.49 7.27 -3.54
C LYS A 76 -18.49 6.13 -3.40
N ILE A 77 -18.62 5.55 -2.20
CA ILE A 77 -19.60 4.49 -1.94
C ILE A 77 -21.03 5.00 -2.12
N GLU A 78 -21.35 6.15 -1.53
CA GLU A 78 -22.70 6.72 -1.62
C GLU A 78 -23.06 7.18 -3.04
N GLU A 79 -22.10 7.70 -3.81
CA GLU A 79 -22.28 8.01 -5.23
C GLU A 79 -22.63 6.77 -6.06
N GLN A 80 -21.94 5.64 -5.84
CA GLN A 80 -22.25 4.40 -6.55
C GLN A 80 -23.61 3.85 -6.14
N LYS A 81 -23.96 3.83 -4.85
CA LYS A 81 -25.27 3.37 -4.37
C LYS A 81 -26.40 4.20 -4.97
N THR A 82 -26.30 5.52 -4.89
CA THR A 82 -27.30 6.44 -5.46
C THR A 82 -27.46 6.22 -6.96
N SER A 83 -26.36 6.00 -7.68
CA SER A 83 -26.39 5.73 -9.12
C SER A 83 -27.06 4.39 -9.44
N ILE A 84 -26.77 3.34 -8.65
CA ILE A 84 -27.41 2.03 -8.80
C ILE A 84 -28.92 2.12 -8.54
N GLU A 85 -29.35 2.84 -7.50
CA GLU A 85 -30.78 3.05 -7.21
C GLU A 85 -31.50 3.71 -8.39
N LYS A 86 -30.87 4.73 -8.98
CA LYS A 86 -31.39 5.39 -10.18
C LYS A 86 -31.44 4.45 -11.39
N ASP A 87 -30.37 3.70 -11.63
CA ASP A 87 -30.28 2.75 -12.74
C ASP A 87 -31.34 1.63 -12.58
N LEU A 88 -31.63 1.18 -11.36
CA LEU A 88 -32.71 0.21 -11.05
C LEU A 88 -34.11 0.80 -11.36
N ASP A 89 -34.34 2.06 -11.02
CA ASP A 89 -35.57 2.77 -11.36
C ASP A 89 -35.76 2.91 -12.88
N GLU A 90 -34.69 3.20 -13.62
CA GLU A 90 -34.69 3.23 -15.09
C GLU A 90 -34.97 1.84 -15.68
N LEU A 91 -34.32 0.81 -15.13
CA LEU A 91 -34.51 -0.58 -15.53
C LEU A 91 -35.98 -1.01 -15.34
N TYR A 92 -36.61 -0.64 -14.23
CA TYR A 92 -38.02 -0.91 -13.99
C TYR A 92 -38.92 -0.25 -15.04
N LYS A 93 -38.66 1.04 -15.36
CA LYS A 93 -39.40 1.77 -16.39
C LYS A 93 -39.26 1.12 -17.77
N TYR A 94 -38.04 0.76 -18.17
CA TYR A 94 -37.80 0.11 -19.46
C TYR A 94 -38.50 -1.24 -19.57
N ASN A 95 -38.48 -2.05 -18.51
CA ASN A 95 -39.21 -3.31 -18.47
C ASN A 95 -40.73 -3.10 -18.60
N LEU A 96 -41.27 -2.11 -17.90
CA LEU A 96 -42.69 -1.77 -17.94
C LEU A 96 -43.12 -1.28 -19.33
N ASP A 97 -42.33 -0.43 -19.98
CA ASP A 97 -42.61 0.09 -21.32
C ASP A 97 -42.45 -0.98 -22.41
N LYS A 98 -41.45 -1.85 -22.28
CA LYS A 98 -41.28 -3.04 -23.14
C LYS A 98 -42.54 -3.93 -23.10
N ASN A 99 -43.05 -4.20 -21.90
CA ASN A 99 -44.23 -5.07 -21.70
C ASN A 99 -45.53 -4.46 -22.25
N LYS A 100 -45.64 -3.12 -22.30
CA LYS A 100 -46.79 -2.41 -22.89
C LYS A 100 -46.72 -2.31 -24.41
N THR A 101 -45.53 -2.49 -24.98
CA THR A 101 -45.26 -2.27 -26.40
C THR A 101 -45.57 -3.52 -27.23
N LYS A 102 -46.29 -3.32 -28.36
CA LYS A 102 -46.61 -4.40 -29.31
C LYS A 102 -45.75 -4.40 -30.59
N ARG A 103 -44.96 -3.35 -30.81
CA ARG A 103 -44.09 -3.19 -31.99
C ARG A 103 -42.74 -3.85 -31.75
N LYS A 104 -42.37 -4.81 -32.59
CA LYS A 104 -41.12 -5.60 -32.47
C LYS A 104 -39.86 -4.72 -32.42
N GLU A 105 -39.78 -3.69 -33.26
CA GLU A 105 -38.64 -2.76 -33.29
C GLU A 105 -38.46 -2.02 -31.96
N ALA A 106 -39.56 -1.50 -31.40
CA ALA A 106 -39.54 -0.81 -30.11
C ALA A 106 -39.22 -1.77 -28.95
N ILE A 107 -39.70 -3.02 -29.00
CA ILE A 107 -39.29 -4.06 -28.04
C ILE A 107 -37.77 -4.27 -28.07
N SER A 108 -37.16 -4.31 -29.26
CA SER A 108 -35.71 -4.46 -29.40
C SER A 108 -34.94 -3.26 -28.81
N ILE A 109 -35.46 -2.04 -28.97
CA ILE A 109 -34.86 -0.84 -28.39
C ILE A 109 -34.88 -0.93 -26.85
N TYR A 110 -36.03 -1.28 -26.26
CA TYR A 110 -36.11 -1.43 -24.80
C TYR A 110 -35.24 -2.57 -24.28
N GLN A 111 -35.10 -3.67 -25.03
CA GLN A 111 -34.17 -4.74 -24.65
C GLN A 111 -32.72 -4.23 -24.60
N ASN A 112 -32.28 -3.48 -25.62
CA ASN A 112 -30.94 -2.91 -25.63
C ASN A 112 -30.73 -1.93 -24.45
N LEU A 113 -31.73 -1.12 -24.10
CA LEU A 113 -31.66 -0.22 -22.94
C LEU A 113 -31.56 -1.01 -21.62
N ILE A 114 -32.33 -2.08 -21.49
CA ILE A 114 -32.25 -2.99 -20.32
C ILE A 114 -30.86 -3.58 -20.19
N ASP A 115 -30.28 -4.10 -21.29
CA ASP A 115 -28.96 -4.74 -21.28
C ASP A 115 -27.86 -3.72 -20.94
N LEU A 116 -27.92 -2.51 -21.51
CA LEU A 116 -26.99 -1.43 -21.18
C LEU A 116 -27.08 -0.99 -19.72
N THR A 117 -28.28 -0.85 -19.18
CA THR A 117 -28.48 -0.45 -17.78
C THR A 117 -28.05 -1.55 -16.81
N ASN A 118 -28.30 -2.83 -17.13
CA ASN A 118 -27.75 -3.95 -16.34
C ASN A 118 -26.22 -3.92 -16.31
N GLY A 119 -25.56 -3.72 -17.45
CA GLY A 119 -24.10 -3.59 -17.50
C GLY A 119 -23.58 -2.45 -16.62
N LYS A 120 -24.23 -1.28 -16.65
CA LYS A 120 -23.87 -0.17 -15.75
C LYS A 120 -24.01 -0.55 -14.27
N ILE A 121 -25.07 -1.27 -13.90
CA ILE A 121 -25.27 -1.70 -12.50
C ILE A 121 -24.16 -2.66 -12.09
N GLU A 122 -23.81 -3.64 -12.93
CA GLU A 122 -22.72 -4.59 -12.68
C GLU A 122 -21.38 -3.86 -12.47
N ASP A 123 -21.01 -2.93 -13.36
CA ASP A 123 -19.78 -2.14 -13.24
C ASP A 123 -19.72 -1.38 -11.90
N ARG A 124 -20.84 -0.78 -11.47
CA ARG A 124 -20.91 -0.02 -10.20
C ARG A 124 -20.85 -0.94 -8.99
N GLN A 125 -21.45 -2.13 -9.07
CA GLN A 125 -21.37 -3.13 -8.02
C GLN A 125 -19.94 -3.64 -7.85
N GLU A 126 -19.19 -3.83 -8.94
CA GLU A 126 -17.76 -4.17 -8.88
C GLU A 126 -16.97 -3.07 -8.17
N VAL A 127 -17.21 -1.80 -8.54
CA VAL A 127 -16.59 -0.64 -7.89
C VAL A 127 -16.92 -0.59 -6.39
N LEU A 128 -18.17 -0.85 -5.99
CA LEU A 128 -18.55 -0.97 -4.58
C LEU A 128 -17.84 -2.12 -3.87
N GLY A 129 -17.63 -3.24 -4.56
CA GLY A 129 -16.87 -4.40 -4.08
C GLY A 129 -15.42 -4.07 -3.74
N ILE A 130 -14.83 -3.07 -4.41
CA ILE A 130 -13.47 -2.58 -4.12
C ILE A 130 -13.48 -1.59 -2.95
N TYR A 131 -14.39 -0.61 -2.97
CA TYR A 131 -14.36 0.49 -2.00
C TYR A 131 -14.93 0.11 -0.63
N THR A 132 -15.95 -0.75 -0.55
CA THR A 132 -16.60 -1.10 0.73
C THR A 132 -15.63 -1.81 1.70
N PRO A 133 -14.87 -2.84 1.28
CA PRO A 133 -13.88 -3.47 2.16
C PRO A 133 -12.76 -2.50 2.56
N LYS A 134 -12.33 -1.63 1.64
CA LYS A 134 -11.31 -0.62 1.91
C LYS A 134 -11.80 0.38 2.96
N PHE A 135 -13.05 0.86 2.85
CA PHE A 135 -13.68 1.73 3.84
C PHE A 135 -13.74 1.05 5.21
N ALA A 136 -14.22 -0.19 5.30
CA ALA A 136 -14.31 -0.92 6.56
C ALA A 136 -12.95 -1.09 7.24
N LYS A 137 -11.92 -1.45 6.45
CA LYS A 137 -10.54 -1.58 6.95
C LYS A 137 -9.98 -0.25 7.45
N THR A 138 -10.15 0.83 6.68
CA THR A 138 -9.71 2.18 7.06
C THR A 138 -10.42 2.65 8.33
N SER A 139 -11.74 2.45 8.43
CA SER A 139 -12.54 2.82 9.60
C SER A 139 -12.05 2.08 10.85
N SER A 140 -11.88 0.77 10.76
CA SER A 140 -11.39 -0.04 11.88
C SER A 140 -10.01 0.40 12.35
N LYS A 141 -9.10 0.73 11.42
CA LYS A 141 -7.75 1.20 11.79
C LYS A 141 -7.77 2.60 12.40
N LEU A 142 -8.64 3.48 11.90
CA LEU A 142 -8.83 4.81 12.45
C LEU A 142 -9.37 4.75 13.88
N ASP A 143 -10.35 3.88 14.13
CA ASP A 143 -10.89 3.66 15.48
C ASP A 143 -9.82 3.12 16.44
N GLU A 144 -9.01 2.16 16.00
CA GLU A 144 -7.86 1.67 16.75
C GLU A 144 -6.88 2.80 17.12
N TYR A 145 -6.57 3.68 16.17
CA TYR A 145 -5.67 4.81 16.38
C TYR A 145 -6.26 5.91 17.27
N ARG A 146 -7.57 6.10 17.25
CA ARG A 146 -8.24 7.05 18.16
C ARG A 146 -8.26 6.53 19.60
N LEU A 147 -8.39 5.22 19.79
CA LEU A 147 -8.36 4.60 21.13
C LEU A 147 -6.99 4.73 21.80
N ASP A 148 -5.90 4.60 21.05
CA ASP A 148 -4.54 4.86 21.54
C ASP A 148 -3.74 5.70 20.54
N SER A 149 -3.96 7.01 20.61
CA SER A 149 -3.33 7.98 19.72
C SER A 149 -1.83 8.17 19.95
N THR A 150 -1.30 7.72 21.09
CA THR A 150 0.12 7.82 21.46
C THR A 150 0.94 6.61 21.04
N ARG A 151 0.28 5.50 20.69
CA ARG A 151 0.90 4.28 20.18
C ARG A 151 1.87 4.58 19.04
N VAL A 152 3.10 4.11 19.16
CA VAL A 152 4.09 4.17 18.09
C VAL A 152 3.73 3.12 17.06
N ILE A 153 3.49 3.53 15.82
CA ILE A 153 3.06 2.65 14.72
C ILE A 153 4.15 2.45 13.67
N SER A 154 5.22 3.25 13.73
CA SER A 154 6.40 3.11 12.87
C SER A 154 7.60 3.82 13.48
N THR A 155 8.81 3.39 13.15
CA THR A 155 10.04 4.14 13.38
C THR A 155 10.57 4.67 12.05
N LYS A 156 10.92 5.97 12.04
CA LYS A 156 11.51 6.65 10.88
C LYS A 156 13.03 6.62 10.99
N TYR A 157 13.67 6.14 9.93
CA TYR A 157 15.12 6.14 9.77
C TYR A 157 15.51 7.03 8.59
N GLU A 158 16.61 7.77 8.73
CA GLU A 158 17.31 8.37 7.60
C GLU A 158 18.39 7.38 7.14
N VAL A 159 18.30 6.96 5.89
CA VAL A 159 19.21 5.97 5.32
C VAL A 159 19.94 6.58 4.14
N THR A 160 21.27 6.48 4.15
CA THR A 160 22.09 6.76 2.97
C THR A 160 22.69 5.45 2.50
N TYR A 161 22.48 5.10 1.23
CA TYR A 161 23.03 3.89 0.64
C TYR A 161 23.60 4.17 -0.74
N SER A 162 24.51 3.31 -1.20
CA SER A 162 24.99 3.30 -2.58
C SER A 162 24.54 2.05 -3.30
N MET A 163 24.28 2.18 -4.59
CA MET A 163 23.92 1.06 -5.45
C MET A 163 24.45 1.30 -6.86
N HIS A 164 25.05 0.28 -7.44
CA HIS A 164 25.43 0.22 -8.84
C HIS A 164 24.19 0.04 -9.71
N MET A 165 24.08 0.83 -10.77
CA MET A 165 22.98 0.78 -11.74
C MET A 165 23.48 0.14 -13.03
N PRO A 166 23.09 -1.11 -13.35
CA PRO A 166 23.61 -1.83 -14.51
C PRO A 166 23.37 -1.11 -15.84
N ASP A 167 22.26 -0.37 -15.95
CA ASP A 167 21.88 0.34 -17.17
C ASP A 167 22.78 1.54 -17.49
N THR A 168 23.38 2.15 -16.46
CA THR A 168 24.21 3.36 -16.61
C THR A 168 25.67 3.14 -16.27
N ASP A 169 26.01 1.98 -15.69
CA ASP A 169 27.34 1.64 -15.16
C ASP A 169 27.83 2.64 -14.09
N LEU A 170 26.90 3.30 -13.40
CA LEU A 170 27.19 4.30 -12.38
C LEU A 170 26.80 3.80 -10.99
N THR A 171 27.62 4.14 -10.00
CA THR A 171 27.26 3.97 -8.58
C THR A 171 26.61 5.25 -8.07
N ASN A 172 25.33 5.17 -7.75
CA ASN A 172 24.58 6.28 -7.19
C ASN A 172 24.55 6.18 -5.67
N THR A 173 24.71 7.31 -4.99
CA THR A 173 24.44 7.45 -3.55
C THR A 173 23.09 8.12 -3.35
N ILE A 174 22.20 7.45 -2.63
CA ILE A 174 20.82 7.86 -2.44
C ILE A 174 20.58 8.03 -0.95
N LYS A 175 19.95 9.17 -0.59
CA LYS A 175 19.52 9.48 0.76
C LYS A 175 17.99 9.49 0.81
N VAL A 176 17.41 8.66 1.66
CA VAL A 176 15.94 8.45 1.78
C VAL A 176 15.52 8.38 3.23
N TYR A 177 14.22 8.54 3.47
CA TYR A 177 13.63 8.16 4.75
C TYR A 177 12.96 6.80 4.64
N ALA A 178 13.29 5.89 5.54
CA ALA A 178 12.71 4.55 5.60
C ALA A 178 11.81 4.39 6.84
N TYR A 179 10.69 3.69 6.68
CA TYR A 179 9.68 3.52 7.73
C TYR A 179 9.51 2.04 8.07
N THR A 180 9.51 1.69 9.35
CA THR A 180 9.31 0.31 9.80
C THR A 180 7.84 -0.02 10.05
N ASN A 181 7.52 -1.31 10.18
CA ASN A 181 6.27 -1.71 10.80
C ASN A 181 6.27 -1.40 12.30
N GLU A 182 5.10 -1.50 12.90
CA GLU A 182 4.87 -1.23 14.30
C GLU A 182 5.83 -1.99 15.24
N ASP A 183 6.01 -3.29 15.01
CA ASP A 183 6.87 -4.14 15.83
C ASP A 183 8.38 -3.92 15.58
N ASN A 184 8.73 -2.98 14.70
CA ASN A 184 10.10 -2.66 14.30
C ASN A 184 10.88 -3.92 13.88
N SER A 185 10.24 -4.76 13.06
CA SER A 185 10.74 -6.05 12.60
C SER A 185 11.08 -6.07 11.11
N LYS A 186 10.55 -5.11 10.32
CA LYS A 186 10.87 -4.92 8.89
C LYS A 186 10.60 -3.49 8.44
N PHE A 187 11.26 -3.06 7.37
CA PHE A 187 10.88 -1.84 6.65
C PHE A 187 9.66 -2.08 5.75
N LEU A 188 8.81 -1.06 5.61
CA LEU A 188 7.59 -1.08 4.82
C LEU A 188 7.69 -0.22 3.57
N GLY A 189 8.54 0.80 3.57
CA GLY A 189 8.66 1.75 2.48
C GLY A 189 9.80 2.75 2.68
N ILE A 190 10.13 3.44 1.59
CA ILE A 190 11.06 4.57 1.55
C ILE A 190 10.39 5.78 0.91
N GLU A 191 10.81 6.97 1.32
CA GLU A 191 10.43 8.30 0.81
C GLU A 191 11.68 9.05 0.35
#